data_AF-A0A7W9WBR3-F1
#
_entry.id   AF-A0A7W9WBR3-F1
#
_cell.length_a   1.000
_cell.length_b   1.000
_cell.length_c   1.000
_cell.angle_alpha   90.00
_cell.angle_beta   90.00
_cell.angle_gamma   90.00
#
_symmetry.space_group_name_H-M   'P 1'
#
loop_
_entity.id
_entity.type
_entity.pdbx_description
1 polymer ?
#
loop_
_entity_poly.entity_id
_entity_poly.type
_entity_poly.pdbx_seq_one_letter_code
_entity_poly.pdbx_strand_id
1 'polypeptide(L)'
;MTPPGAFKPGLLFTTPESMLYSLGSDLIVPLVNRNGINAVYSSADARQIQTAYQYEQTILKAYVEVANQLANLGNLDKSYAEKARAVEALNQSVTISNSLFRSARADYTEVLLTQREALESKFDLTETKLQQLTAVVNVYRALGGGWK
;
A
#
# COMPACT_ATOMS: atom_id res chain seq x y z
N MET A 1 -35.08 0.69 78.67
CA MET A 1 -35.34 0.65 77.22
C MET A 1 -34.11 0.09 76.52
N THR A 2 -34.16 -1.15 76.01
CA THR A 2 -33.20 -1.74 75.06
C THR A 2 -33.52 -1.25 73.63
N PRO A 3 -32.68 -1.46 72.57
CA PRO A 3 -31.35 -2.10 72.47
C PRO A 3 -30.31 -1.19 71.74
N PRO A 4 -29.05 -1.66 71.51
CA PRO A 4 -28.75 -2.12 70.16
C PRO A 4 -27.89 -3.39 70.12
N GLY A 5 -28.14 -4.22 69.09
CA GLY A 5 -27.34 -5.38 68.77
C GLY A 5 -25.92 -4.98 68.37
N ALA A 6 -24.97 -5.36 69.22
CA ALA A 6 -23.55 -5.19 68.94
C ALA A 6 -23.12 -6.21 67.88
N PHE A 7 -22.80 -5.73 66.68
CA PHE A 7 -21.96 -6.46 65.74
C PHE A 7 -20.63 -6.78 66.43
N LYS A 8 -20.30 -8.08 66.56
CA LYS A 8 -19.00 -8.55 67.03
C LYS A 8 -18.14 -8.89 65.81
N PRO A 9 -17.15 -8.06 65.42
CA PRO A 9 -16.34 -8.28 64.21
C PRO A 9 -15.26 -9.37 64.39
N GLY A 10 -15.19 -10.04 65.55
CA GLY A 10 -14.12 -10.98 65.93
C GLY A 10 -14.37 -12.46 65.63
N LEU A 11 -15.47 -12.83 64.97
CA LEU A 11 -15.78 -14.23 64.62
C LEU A 11 -15.46 -14.58 63.16
N LEU A 12 -14.89 -13.64 62.39
CA LEU A 12 -14.53 -13.83 60.98
C LEU A 12 -13.21 -14.59 60.75
N PHE A 13 -12.50 -14.97 61.82
CA PHE A 13 -11.12 -15.49 61.71
C PHE A 13 -10.88 -16.85 62.37
N THR A 14 -11.91 -17.51 62.90
CA THR A 14 -11.74 -18.78 63.66
C THR A 14 -12.34 -20.01 62.99
N THR A 15 -12.92 -19.90 61.80
CA THR A 15 -13.41 -21.06 61.04
C THR A 15 -12.69 -21.16 59.68
N PRO A 16 -11.87 -22.21 59.46
CA PRO A 16 -11.21 -22.44 58.16
C PRO A 16 -12.22 -22.58 57.01
N GLU A 17 -13.45 -23.01 57.32
CA GLU A 17 -14.54 -23.22 56.38
C GLU A 17 -15.02 -21.91 55.72
N SER A 18 -15.01 -20.79 56.44
CA SER A 18 -15.51 -19.49 55.94
C SER A 18 -14.46 -18.70 55.14
N MET A 19 -13.17 -18.87 55.45
CA MET A 19 -12.08 -18.38 54.59
C MET A 19 -12.02 -19.16 53.27
N LEU A 20 -12.25 -20.48 53.29
CA LEU A 20 -12.30 -21.29 52.07
C LEU A 20 -13.51 -20.94 51.18
N TYR A 21 -14.67 -20.60 51.79
CA TYR A 21 -15.87 -20.16 51.07
C TYR A 21 -15.75 -18.74 50.49
N SER A 22 -15.07 -17.81 51.19
CA SER A 22 -14.85 -16.43 50.71
C SER A 22 -13.69 -16.31 49.73
N LEU A 23 -12.68 -17.19 49.80
CA LEU A 23 -11.67 -17.35 48.74
C LEU A 23 -12.22 -18.10 47.51
N GLY A 24 -13.26 -18.93 47.70
CA GLY A 24 -13.88 -19.71 46.64
C GLY A 24 -14.85 -18.93 45.73
N SER A 25 -15.37 -17.78 46.18
CA SER A 25 -16.34 -17.00 45.38
C SER A 25 -15.71 -16.18 44.26
N ASP A 26 -14.44 -15.78 44.39
CA ASP A 26 -13.72 -14.96 43.40
C ASP A 26 -12.75 -15.76 42.52
N LEU A 27 -12.51 -17.04 42.84
CA LEU A 27 -11.75 -17.96 42.01
C LEU A 27 -12.69 -18.77 41.11
N ILE A 28 -13.16 -18.16 40.03
CA ILE A 28 -13.79 -18.88 38.92
C ILE A 28 -12.68 -19.69 38.20
N VAL A 29 -12.29 -20.83 38.78
CA VAL A 29 -11.50 -21.83 38.06
C VAL A 29 -12.49 -22.59 37.18
N PRO A 30 -12.38 -22.55 35.83
CA PRO A 30 -13.28 -23.28 34.97
C PRO A 30 -12.92 -24.77 35.00
N LEU A 31 -13.35 -25.46 36.06
CA LEU A 31 -13.09 -26.90 36.27
C LEU A 31 -13.90 -27.79 35.32
N VAL A 32 -14.94 -27.25 34.67
CA VAL A 32 -15.94 -28.05 33.93
C VAL A 32 -15.82 -27.92 32.40
N ASN A 33 -15.19 -26.88 31.85
CA ASN A 33 -15.13 -26.65 30.39
C ASN A 33 -13.71 -26.74 29.81
N ARG A 34 -13.04 -27.87 30.04
CA ARG A 34 -11.71 -28.17 29.48
C ARG A 34 -11.68 -28.05 27.95
N ASN A 35 -12.75 -28.47 27.29
CA ASN A 35 -12.87 -28.37 25.83
C ASN A 35 -12.98 -26.91 25.37
N GLY A 36 -13.71 -26.05 26.08
CA GLY A 36 -13.79 -24.62 25.79
C GLY A 36 -12.47 -23.89 26.01
N ILE A 37 -11.74 -24.20 27.07
CA ILE A 37 -10.40 -23.62 27.31
C ILE A 37 -9.43 -24.04 26.21
N ASN A 38 -9.42 -25.33 25.84
CA ASN A 38 -8.60 -25.85 24.74
C ASN A 38 -8.98 -25.21 23.40
N ALA A 39 -10.27 -25.01 23.14
CA ALA A 39 -10.74 -24.34 21.93
C ALA A 39 -10.31 -22.86 21.87
N VAL A 40 -10.38 -22.14 23.00
CA VAL A 40 -9.89 -20.76 23.09
C VAL A 40 -8.38 -20.71 22.84
N TYR A 41 -7.60 -21.59 23.46
CA TYR A 41 -6.16 -21.67 23.25
C TYR A 41 -5.81 -21.99 21.78
N SER A 42 -6.44 -23.01 21.21
CA SER A 42 -6.27 -23.39 19.80
C SER A 42 -6.65 -22.25 18.85
N SER A 43 -7.72 -21.50 19.15
CA SER A 43 -8.11 -20.32 18.37
C SER A 43 -7.11 -19.17 18.48
N ALA A 44 -6.49 -18.99 19.65
CA ALA A 44 -5.47 -17.96 19.87
C ALA A 44 -4.17 -18.30 19.13
N ASP A 45 -3.76 -19.58 19.16
CA ASP A 45 -2.61 -20.10 18.42
C ASP A 45 -2.81 -19.95 16.90
N ALA A 46 -3.99 -20.34 16.38
CA ALA A 46 -4.34 -20.14 14.98
C ALA A 46 -4.33 -18.65 14.57
N ARG A 47 -4.81 -17.74 15.44
CA ARG A 47 -4.73 -16.29 15.21
C ARG A 47 -3.29 -15.79 15.17
N GLN A 48 -2.41 -16.27 16.05
CA GLN A 48 -1.00 -15.91 16.04
C GLN A 48 -0.33 -16.30 14.72
N ILE A 49 -0.57 -17.53 14.26
CA ILE A 49 -0.09 -18.02 12.97
C ILE A 49 -0.64 -17.16 11.81
N GLN A 50 -1.93 -16.84 11.85
CA GLN A 50 -2.56 -15.96 10.86
C GLN A 50 -1.91 -14.57 10.84
N THR A 51 -1.63 -13.97 11.98
CA THR A 51 -0.96 -12.67 12.08
C THR A 51 0.46 -12.72 11.51
N ALA A 52 1.21 -13.79 11.77
CA ALA A 52 2.53 -13.99 11.16
C ALA A 52 2.45 -14.04 9.63
N TYR A 53 1.52 -14.83 9.06
CA TYR A 53 1.32 -14.87 7.61
C TYR A 53 0.82 -13.55 7.02
N GLN A 54 -0.01 -12.80 7.75
CA GLN A 54 -0.43 -11.46 7.32
C GLN A 54 0.74 -10.48 7.25
N TYR A 55 1.66 -10.56 8.21
CA TYR A 55 2.89 -9.77 8.20
C TYR A 55 3.78 -10.14 7.00
N GLU A 56 4.05 -11.43 6.80
CA GLU A 56 4.82 -11.92 5.64
C GLU A 56 4.19 -11.49 4.31
N GLN A 57 2.87 -11.63 4.17
CA GLN A 57 2.15 -11.21 2.99
C GLN A 57 2.26 -9.70 2.76
N THR A 58 2.23 -8.89 3.83
CA THR A 58 2.35 -7.43 3.74
C THR A 58 3.72 -7.02 3.22
N ILE A 59 4.79 -7.64 3.73
CA ILE A 59 6.16 -7.41 3.25
C ILE A 59 6.30 -7.81 1.78
N LEU A 60 5.81 -9.00 1.41
CA LEU A 60 5.90 -9.48 0.04
C LEU A 60 5.17 -8.55 -0.94
N LYS A 61 3.97 -8.08 -0.56
CA LYS A 61 3.20 -7.11 -1.36
C LYS A 61 3.98 -5.81 -1.53
N ALA A 62 4.54 -5.25 -0.45
CA ALA A 62 5.33 -4.03 -0.51
C ALA A 62 6.57 -4.19 -1.41
N TYR A 63 7.27 -5.32 -1.31
CA TYR A 63 8.43 -5.61 -2.16
C TYR A 63 8.06 -5.66 -3.65
N VAL A 64 6.99 -6.39 -4.00
CA VAL A 64 6.50 -6.49 -5.37
C VAL A 64 6.04 -5.14 -5.90
N GLU A 65 5.38 -4.33 -5.08
CA GLU A 65 4.97 -2.97 -5.47
C GLU A 65 6.17 -2.10 -5.82
N VAL A 66 7.20 -2.06 -4.96
CA VAL A 66 8.44 -1.30 -5.23
C VAL A 66 9.15 -1.80 -6.48
N ALA A 67 9.28 -3.12 -6.65
CA ALA A 67 9.92 -3.71 -7.81
C ALA A 67 9.18 -3.34 -9.12
N ASN A 68 7.85 -3.39 -9.11
CA ASN A 68 7.02 -2.98 -10.24
C ASN A 68 7.17 -1.48 -10.55
N GLN A 69 7.23 -0.61 -9.53
CA GLN A 69 7.41 0.83 -9.74
C GLN A 69 8.79 1.15 -10.35
N LEU A 70 9.86 0.49 -9.89
CA LEU A 70 11.20 0.66 -10.46
C LEU A 70 11.27 0.15 -11.92
N ALA A 71 10.65 -0.99 -12.20
CA ALA A 71 10.56 -1.51 -13.56
C ALA A 71 9.78 -0.56 -14.48
N ASN A 72 8.67 0.00 -13.99
CA ASN A 72 7.88 1.00 -14.72
C ASN A 72 8.70 2.25 -15.04
N LEU A 73 9.46 2.77 -14.08
CA LEU A 73 10.35 3.93 -14.29
C LEU A 73 11.39 3.65 -15.39
N GLY A 74 12.05 2.49 -15.33
CA GLY A 74 13.00 2.09 -16.36
C GLY A 74 12.37 1.91 -17.76
N ASN A 75 11.11 1.45 -17.83
CA ASN A 75 10.38 1.36 -19.10
C ASN A 75 10.01 2.74 -19.65
N LEU A 76 9.60 3.67 -18.78
CA LEU A 76 9.29 5.05 -19.17
C LEU A 76 10.53 5.80 -19.66
N ASP A 77 11.71 5.57 -19.07
CA ASP A 77 12.98 6.12 -19.56
C ASP A 77 13.29 5.68 -21.00
N LYS A 78 13.13 4.38 -21.28
CA LYS A 78 13.28 3.86 -22.65
C LYS A 78 12.24 4.46 -23.59
N SER A 79 10.98 4.50 -23.17
CA SER A 79 9.89 5.08 -23.97
C SER A 79 10.13 6.55 -24.32
N TYR A 80 10.60 7.34 -23.35
CA TYR A 80 10.97 8.73 -23.57
C TYR A 80 12.09 8.86 -24.61
N ALA A 81 13.14 8.04 -24.52
CA ALA A 81 14.24 8.07 -25.47
C ALA A 81 13.81 7.70 -26.91
N GLU A 82 12.89 6.75 -27.07
CA GLU A 82 12.32 6.41 -28.39
C GLU A 82 11.43 7.54 -28.93
N LYS A 83 10.55 8.11 -28.09
CA LYS A 83 9.68 9.23 -28.48
C LYS A 83 10.49 10.48 -28.82
N ALA A 84 11.60 10.73 -28.13
CA ALA A 84 12.50 11.85 -28.45
C ALA A 84 13.11 11.69 -29.84
N ARG A 85 13.54 10.48 -30.21
CA ARG A 85 14.02 10.16 -31.56
C ARG A 85 12.90 10.31 -32.61
N ALA A 86 11.67 9.91 -32.29
CA ALA A 86 10.53 10.11 -33.18
C ALA A 86 10.25 11.60 -33.44
N VAL A 87 10.29 12.44 -32.41
CA VAL A 87 10.16 13.90 -32.56
C VAL A 87 11.25 14.46 -33.46
N GLU A 88 12.50 14.02 -33.30
CA GLU A 88 13.61 14.46 -34.13
C GLU A 88 13.38 14.08 -35.61
N ALA A 89 13.03 12.82 -35.88
CA ALA A 89 12.73 12.34 -37.23
C ALA A 89 11.58 13.13 -37.87
N LEU A 90 10.50 13.39 -37.14
CA LEU A 90 9.35 14.14 -37.67
C LEU A 90 9.68 15.62 -37.91
N ASN A 91 10.54 16.24 -37.10
CA ASN A 91 11.03 17.59 -37.40
C ASN A 91 11.87 17.62 -38.69
N GLN A 92 12.65 16.56 -38.97
CA GLN A 92 13.35 16.42 -40.25
C GLN A 92 12.36 16.27 -41.41
N SER A 93 11.30 15.47 -41.25
CA SER A 93 10.22 15.36 -42.25
C SER A 93 9.55 16.70 -42.54
N VAL A 94 9.25 17.50 -41.52
CA VAL A 94 8.74 18.88 -41.70
C VAL A 94 9.71 19.74 -42.52
N THR A 95 11.01 19.61 -42.27
CA THR A 95 12.03 20.37 -43.02
C THR A 95 12.05 19.95 -44.49
N ILE A 96 11.97 18.64 -44.76
CA ILE A 96 11.94 18.07 -46.11
C ILE A 96 10.68 18.52 -46.86
N SER A 97 9.50 18.39 -46.25
CA SER A 97 8.23 18.79 -46.87
C SER A 97 8.19 20.29 -47.19
N ASN A 98 8.72 21.14 -46.30
CA ASN A 98 8.89 22.57 -46.58
C ASN A 98 9.82 22.83 -47.78
N SER A 99 10.92 22.09 -47.88
CA SER A 99 11.83 22.20 -49.03
C SER A 99 11.16 21.77 -50.33
N LEU A 100 10.40 20.67 -50.33
CA LEU A 100 9.68 20.17 -51.50
C LEU A 100 8.60 21.16 -51.96
N PHE A 101 7.84 21.74 -51.03
CA PHE A 101 6.87 22.78 -51.32
C PHE A 101 7.52 24.00 -51.99
N ARG A 102 8.63 24.50 -51.43
CA ARG A 102 9.40 25.63 -52.03
C ARG A 102 9.96 25.32 -53.40
N SER A 103 10.30 24.06 -53.67
CA SER A 103 10.76 23.61 -54.99
C SER A 103 9.63 23.39 -56.02
N ALA A 104 8.41 23.80 -55.70
CA ALA A 104 7.18 23.63 -56.48
C ALA A 104 6.73 22.16 -56.67
N ARG A 105 7.22 21.23 -55.82
CA ARG A 105 7.00 19.78 -55.98
C ARG A 105 6.01 19.14 -55.00
N ALA A 106 5.61 19.83 -53.93
CA ALA A 106 4.65 19.30 -52.95
C ALA A 106 3.48 20.27 -52.74
N ASP A 107 2.30 19.71 -52.43
CA ASP A 107 1.12 20.46 -52.00
C ASP A 107 1.36 21.04 -50.58
N TYR A 108 0.87 22.25 -50.31
CA TYR A 108 0.96 22.84 -48.97
C TYR A 108 0.21 22.00 -47.91
N THR A 109 -0.80 21.23 -48.34
CA THR A 109 -1.52 20.28 -47.47
C THR A 109 -0.57 19.24 -46.87
N GLU A 110 0.43 18.76 -47.62
CA GLU A 110 1.43 17.81 -47.14
C GLU A 110 2.32 18.43 -46.04
N VAL A 111 2.65 19.71 -46.20
CA VAL A 111 3.40 20.47 -45.19
C VAL A 111 2.59 20.59 -43.89
N LEU A 112 1.28 20.86 -43.99
CA LEU A 112 0.41 20.94 -42.81
C LEU A 112 0.23 19.59 -42.12
N LEU A 113 0.07 18.51 -42.90
CA LEU A 113 -0.06 17.15 -42.36
C LEU A 113 1.20 16.73 -41.59
N THR A 114 2.38 16.91 -42.19
CA THR A 114 3.66 16.59 -41.54
C THR A 114 3.94 17.45 -40.31
N GLN A 115 3.53 18.73 -40.32
CA GLN A 115 3.61 19.59 -39.13
C GLN A 115 2.68 19.11 -38.00
N ARG A 116 1.46 18.65 -38.34
CA ARG A 116 0.52 18.10 -37.37
C ARG A 116 1.08 16.84 -36.70
N GLU A 117 1.65 15.92 -37.48
CA GLU A 117 2.29 14.71 -36.95
C GLU A 117 3.47 15.03 -36.03
N ALA A 118 4.32 15.99 -36.42
CA ALA A 118 5.41 16.45 -35.57
C ALA A 118 4.93 17.08 -34.25
N LEU A 119 3.81 17.80 -34.27
CA LEU A 119 3.19 18.38 -33.07
C LEU A 119 2.59 17.29 -32.17
N GLU A 120 1.88 16.33 -32.75
CA GLU A 120 1.31 15.19 -32.02
C GLU A 120 2.42 14.38 -31.32
N SER A 121 3.54 14.12 -32.01
CA SER A 121 4.69 13.44 -31.43
C SER A 121 5.32 14.20 -30.25
N LYS A 122 5.30 15.55 -30.29
CA LYS A 122 5.77 16.38 -29.17
C LYS A 122 4.83 16.32 -27.96
N PHE A 123 3.53 16.27 -28.18
CA PHE A 123 2.56 16.03 -27.10
C PHE A 123 2.80 14.66 -26.46
N ASP A 124 2.98 13.64 -27.28
CA ASP A 124 3.28 12.29 -26.87
C ASP A 124 4.55 12.18 -26.00
N LEU A 125 5.63 12.88 -26.38
CA LEU A 125 6.86 12.94 -25.59
C LEU A 125 6.64 13.64 -24.25
N THR A 126 5.86 14.72 -24.25
CA THR A 126 5.54 15.50 -23.05
C THR A 126 4.70 14.69 -22.08
N GLU A 127 3.72 13.93 -22.57
CA GLU A 127 2.90 13.02 -21.77
C GLU A 127 3.77 11.92 -21.14
N THR A 128 4.69 11.32 -21.91
CA THR A 128 5.65 10.35 -21.35
C THR A 128 6.55 10.99 -20.29
N LYS A 129 6.94 12.26 -20.44
CA LYS A 129 7.69 12.97 -19.40
C LYS A 129 6.87 13.17 -18.13
N LEU A 130 5.59 13.51 -18.25
CA LEU A 130 4.67 13.60 -17.12
C LEU A 130 4.55 12.25 -16.40
N GLN A 131 4.44 11.16 -17.16
CA GLN A 131 4.39 9.80 -16.61
C GLN A 131 5.70 9.44 -15.88
N GLN A 132 6.88 9.79 -16.41
CA GLN A 132 8.16 9.61 -15.72
C GLN A 132 8.17 10.32 -14.36
N LEU A 133 7.78 11.60 -14.33
CA LEU A 133 7.76 12.39 -13.10
C LEU A 133 6.78 11.81 -12.07
N THR A 134 5.61 11.36 -12.54
CA THR A 134 4.61 10.70 -11.70
C THR A 134 5.13 9.38 -11.15
N ALA A 135 5.84 8.58 -11.96
CA ALA A 135 6.45 7.33 -11.53
C ALA A 135 7.52 7.56 -10.45
N VAL A 136 8.34 8.60 -10.57
CA VAL A 136 9.32 8.99 -9.53
C VAL A 136 8.63 9.29 -8.20
N VAL A 137 7.54 10.07 -8.22
CA VAL A 137 6.74 10.37 -7.01
C VAL A 137 6.14 9.09 -6.42
N ASN A 138 5.66 8.17 -7.25
CA ASN A 138 5.11 6.89 -6.80
C ASN A 138 6.17 5.99 -6.17
N VAL A 139 7.38 5.91 -6.73
CA VAL A 139 8.51 5.20 -6.12
C VAL A 139 8.83 5.78 -4.74
N TYR A 140 8.93 7.12 -4.63
CA TYR A 140 9.17 7.78 -3.35
C TYR A 140 8.09 7.43 -2.31
N ARG A 141 6.82 7.44 -2.71
CA ARG A 141 5.69 7.05 -1.85
C ARG A 141 5.74 5.56 -1.46
N ALA A 142 6.03 4.67 -2.39
CA ALA A 142 6.11 3.23 -2.15
C ALA A 142 7.25 2.83 -1.21
N LEU A 143 8.33 3.59 -1.20
CA LEU A 143 9.45 3.44 -0.25
C LEU A 143 9.13 4.00 1.15
N GLY A 144 7.88 4.41 1.40
CA GLY A 144 7.42 4.91 2.68
C GLY A 144 7.43 6.43 2.82
N GLY A 145 7.79 7.18 1.77
CA GLY A 145 7.62 8.64 1.64
C GLY A 145 7.68 9.47 2.93
N GLY A 146 8.84 10.05 3.25
CA GLY A 146 8.99 11.12 4.25
C GLY A 146 8.19 10.92 5.54
N TRP A 147 8.44 9.83 6.26
CA TRP A 147 7.77 9.49 7.52
C TRP A 147 7.74 10.69 8.50
N LYS A 148 6.53 11.26 8.66
CA LYS A 148 6.05 12.01 9.81
C LYS A 148 4.56 11.74 9.98
#